data_AF-A0A7C1N9X6-F1
#
_entry.id   AF-A0A7C1N9X6-F1
#
_cell.length_a   1.000
_cell.length_b   1.000
_cell.length_c   1.000
_cell.angle_alpha   90.00
_cell.angle_beta   90.00
_cell.angle_gamma   90.00
#
_symmetry.space_group_name_H-M   'P 1'
#
loop_
_entity.id
_entity.type
_entity.pdbx_description
1 polymer ?
#
loop_
_entity_poly.entity_id
_entity_poly.type
_entity_poly.pdbx_seq_one_letter_code
_entity_poly.pdbx_strand_id
1 'polypeptide(L)'
;MKDNWEKMLSCAIQCEKCGNELDPTDQRILSAYDHQPICMACKREEEDRPDYAEVSKDMIGQCLAESEILYSDPGGYCFYHFYPFKC
;
A
#
# COMPACT_ATOMS: atom_id res chain seq x y z
N MET A 1 15.06 4.38 2.71
CA MET A 1 13.75 5.05 2.61
C MET A 1 13.02 5.09 3.97
N LYS A 2 13.74 5.31 5.09
CA LYS A 2 13.23 5.03 6.45
C LYS A 2 12.24 6.07 7.02
N ASP A 3 12.23 7.30 6.52
CA ASP A 3 11.48 8.41 7.16
C ASP A 3 10.47 9.13 6.25
N ASN A 4 10.35 8.74 4.98
CA ASN A 4 9.60 9.54 3.99
C ASN A 4 8.46 8.82 3.29
N TRP A 5 8.34 7.49 3.35
CA TRP A 5 7.24 6.80 2.65
C TRP A 5 5.88 7.28 3.20
N GLU A 6 5.78 7.48 4.52
CA GLU A 6 4.55 7.93 5.17
C GLU A 6 4.19 9.32 4.64
N LYS A 7 5.09 10.31 4.69
CA LYS A 7 4.79 11.64 4.12
C LYS A 7 4.58 11.66 2.61
N MET A 8 5.27 10.81 1.85
CA MET A 8 5.21 10.81 0.38
C MET A 8 3.99 10.06 -0.16
N LEU A 9 3.61 8.94 0.47
CA LEU A 9 2.54 8.06 0.01
C LEU A 9 1.29 8.19 0.87
N SER A 10 1.43 8.47 2.18
CA SER A 10 0.26 8.54 3.07
C SER A 10 -0.65 9.71 2.75
N CYS A 11 -0.07 10.83 2.31
CA CYS A 11 -0.78 12.04 1.92
C CYS A 11 -0.90 12.24 0.40
N ALA A 12 -0.88 11.15 -0.38
CA ALA A 12 -1.20 11.20 -1.81
C ALA A 12 -2.57 11.84 -2.05
N ILE A 13 -2.62 12.89 -2.86
CA ILE A 13 -3.86 13.63 -3.19
C ILE A 13 -4.64 12.97 -4.34
N GLN A 14 -4.07 11.93 -4.95
CA GLN A 14 -4.64 11.25 -6.10
C GLN A 14 -4.34 9.75 -6.01
N CYS A 15 -5.28 8.92 -6.44
CA CYS A 15 -5.07 7.49 -6.60
C CYS A 15 -4.25 7.21 -7.86
N GLU A 16 -3.12 6.52 -7.71
CA GLU A 16 -2.21 6.24 -8.84
C GLU A 16 -2.87 5.37 -9.92
N LYS A 17 -3.88 4.57 -9.56
CA LYS A 17 -4.50 3.61 -10.48
C LYS A 17 -5.60 4.20 -11.34
N CYS A 18 -6.52 4.96 -10.75
CA CYS A 18 -7.68 5.52 -11.45
C CYS A 18 -7.61 7.03 -11.66
N GLY A 19 -6.66 7.72 -11.03
CA GLY A 19 -6.52 9.17 -11.11
C GLY A 19 -7.58 9.94 -10.32
N ASN A 20 -8.42 9.28 -9.51
CA ASN A 20 -9.38 9.98 -8.67
C ASN A 20 -8.67 10.76 -7.55
N GLU A 21 -9.22 11.93 -7.21
CA GLU A 21 -8.77 12.72 -6.06
C GLU A 21 -9.01 11.94 -4.76
N LEU A 22 -8.07 12.06 -3.82
CA LEU A 22 -8.12 11.46 -2.48
C LEU A 22 -8.15 12.57 -1.43
N ASP A 23 -9.27 12.71 -0.73
CA ASP A 23 -9.40 13.65 0.38
C ASP A 23 -8.57 13.19 1.60
N PRO A 24 -8.12 14.09 2.49
CA PRO A 24 -7.49 13.68 3.74
C PRO A 24 -8.33 12.67 4.55
N THR A 25 -9.65 12.76 4.49
CA THR A 25 -10.54 11.86 5.23
C THR A 25 -10.75 10.49 4.56
N ASP A 26 -10.36 10.35 3.29
CA ASP A 26 -10.51 9.13 2.51
C ASP A 26 -9.50 8.07 2.92
N GLN A 27 -10.02 6.84 3.02
CA GLN A 27 -9.16 5.67 3.21
C GLN A 27 -8.43 5.34 1.92
N ARG A 28 -7.15 5.06 2.08
CA ARG A 28 -6.26 4.59 1.01
C ARG A 28 -5.41 3.45 1.53
N ILE A 29 -4.89 2.65 0.61
CA ILE A 29 -4.11 1.46 0.91
C ILE A 29 -3.01 1.33 -0.13
N LEU A 30 -1.90 0.67 0.20
CA LEU A 30 -0.86 0.39 -0.78
C LEU A 30 -1.25 -0.81 -1.64
N SER A 31 -1.06 -0.67 -2.95
CA SER A 31 -1.26 -1.75 -3.93
C SER A 31 -0.35 -2.93 -3.61
N ALA A 32 -0.87 -4.15 -3.74
CA ALA A 32 -0.06 -5.36 -3.62
C ALA A 32 0.87 -5.59 -4.83
N TYR A 33 0.68 -4.84 -5.93
CA TYR A 33 1.40 -5.02 -7.19
C TYR A 33 2.54 -4.03 -7.38
N ASP A 34 2.34 -2.77 -6.98
CA ASP A 34 3.29 -1.68 -7.26
C ASP A 34 3.61 -0.79 -6.04
N HIS A 35 3.06 -1.13 -4.88
CA HIS A 35 3.23 -0.42 -3.61
C HIS A 35 2.80 1.06 -3.63
N GLN A 36 2.01 1.49 -4.63
CA GLN A 36 1.50 2.85 -4.71
C GLN A 36 0.19 3.01 -3.92
N PRO A 37 -0.09 4.20 -3.39
CA PRO A 37 -1.35 4.49 -2.73
C PRO A 37 -2.50 4.46 -3.74
N ILE A 38 -3.47 3.59 -3.46
CA ILE A 38 -4.68 3.43 -4.24
C ILE A 38 -5.92 3.64 -3.36
N CYS A 39 -7.03 4.03 -3.99
CA CYS A 39 -8.30 4.13 -3.31
C CYS A 39 -8.87 2.74 -3.00
N MET A 40 -9.79 2.66 -2.05
CA MET A 40 -10.44 1.39 -1.67
C MET A 40 -11.30 0.78 -2.78
N ALA A 41 -11.64 1.52 -3.84
CA ALA A 41 -12.31 0.96 -5.01
C ALA A 41 -11.32 0.17 -5.89
N CYS A 42 -10.19 0.78 -6.24
CA CYS A 42 -9.10 0.12 -6.96
C CYS A 42 -8.55 -1.08 -6.20
N LYS A 43 -8.54 -1.03 -4.85
CA LYS A 43 -8.17 -2.18 -4.04
C LYS A 43 -9.08 -3.39 -4.26
N ARG A 44 -10.39 -3.18 -4.36
CA ARG A 44 -11.34 -4.28 -4.63
C ARG A 44 -11.13 -4.86 -6.02
N GLU A 45 -10.84 -4.00 -7.00
CA GLU A 45 -10.49 -4.46 -8.34
C GLU A 45 -9.20 -5.28 -8.36
N GLU A 46 -8.23 -4.97 -7.50
CA GLU A 46 -7.05 -5.81 -7.29
C GLU A 46 -7.41 -7.15 -6.68
N GLU A 47 -8.26 -7.16 -5.64
CA GLU A 47 -8.70 -8.34 -4.91
C GLU A 47 -9.51 -9.32 -5.78
N ASP A 48 -10.25 -8.79 -6.77
CA ASP A 48 -11.04 -9.58 -7.71
C ASP A 48 -10.18 -10.26 -8.80
N ARG A 49 -8.88 -9.92 -8.91
CA ARG A 49 -8.01 -10.56 -9.91
C ARG A 49 -7.67 -11.99 -9.52
N PRO A 50 -7.63 -12.92 -10.50
CA PRO A 50 -7.36 -14.33 -10.23
C PRO A 50 -5.97 -14.60 -9.64
N ASP A 51 -5.00 -13.73 -9.91
CA ASP A 51 -3.61 -13.80 -9.45
C ASP A 51 -3.38 -13.09 -8.11
N TYR A 52 -4.38 -12.38 -7.59
CA TYR A 52 -4.21 -11.54 -6.41
C TYR A 52 -3.73 -12.29 -5.16
N ALA A 53 -4.22 -13.51 -4.94
CA ALA A 53 -3.83 -14.30 -3.77
C ALA A 53 -2.34 -14.66 -3.79
N GLU A 54 -1.79 -14.94 -4.98
CA GLU A 54 -0.37 -15.24 -5.17
C GLU A 54 0.45 -13.96 -5.04
N VAL A 55 0.07 -12.89 -5.73
CA VAL A 55 0.75 -11.58 -5.67
C VAL A 55 0.77 -11.02 -4.25
N SER A 56 -0.35 -11.08 -3.54
CA SER A 56 -0.45 -10.62 -2.16
C SER A 56 0.47 -11.41 -1.23
N LYS A 57 0.56 -12.73 -1.42
CA LYS A 57 1.46 -13.59 -0.64
C LYS A 57 2.94 -13.31 -0.95
N ASP A 58 3.28 -13.11 -2.21
CA ASP A 58 4.64 -12.77 -2.63
C ASP A 58 5.04 -11.40 -2.10
N MET A 59 4.13 -10.44 -2.11
CA MET A 59 4.33 -9.13 -1.51
C MET A 59 4.57 -9.22 0.00
N ILE A 60 3.82 -10.06 0.74
CA ILE A 60 4.12 -10.34 2.17
C ILE A 60 5.55 -10.88 2.31
N GLY A 61 5.92 -11.84 1.45
CA GLY A 61 7.25 -12.44 1.48
C GLY A 61 8.37 -11.43 1.23
N GLN A 62 8.21 -10.58 0.21
CA GLN A 62 9.14 -9.51 -0.11
C GLN A 62 9.21 -8.49 1.02
N CYS A 63 8.07 -8.08 1.55
CA CYS A 63 8.01 -7.07 2.60
C CYS A 63 8.60 -7.57 3.93
N LEU A 64 8.36 -8.85 4.28
CA LEU A 64 9.02 -9.50 5.42
C LEU A 64 10.54 -9.60 5.21
N ALA A 65 10.99 -10.07 4.05
CA ALA A 65 12.41 -10.16 3.73
C ALA A 65 13.12 -8.79 3.77
N GLU A 66 12.48 -7.74 3.24
CA GLU A 66 12.99 -6.37 3.30
C GLU A 66 13.01 -5.84 4.74
N SER A 67 11.95 -6.08 5.52
CA SER A 67 11.85 -5.64 6.92
C SER A 67 12.83 -6.35 7.87
N GLU A 68 13.16 -7.63 7.61
CA GLU A 68 14.16 -8.39 8.37
C GLU A 68 15.58 -7.88 8.11
N ILE A 69 15.89 -7.47 6.86
CA ILE A 69 17.18 -6.89 6.49
C ILE A 69 17.33 -5.45 7.03
N LEU A 70 16.22 -4.70 7.17
CA LEU A 70 16.21 -3.28 7.52
C LEU A 70 15.78 -2.98 8.97
N TYR A 71 16.04 -3.85 9.96
CA TYR A 71 15.86 -3.55 11.40
C TYR A 71 14.51 -2.89 11.73
N SER A 72 13.49 -3.74 11.85
CA SER A 72 12.08 -3.39 12.12
C SER A 72 11.49 -2.48 11.06
N ASP A 73 10.33 -2.83 10.51
CA ASP A 73 9.47 -1.89 9.79
C ASP A 73 8.83 -0.92 10.81
N PRO A 74 9.45 0.23 11.16
CA PRO A 74 9.02 1.01 12.32
C PRO A 74 7.77 1.83 11.96
N GLY A 75 7.53 2.04 10.66
CA GLY A 75 6.40 2.78 10.12
C GLY A 75 5.23 1.88 9.74
N GLY A 76 5.38 0.56 9.69
CA GLY A 76 4.30 -0.33 9.26
C GLY A 76 4.04 -0.27 7.75
N TYR A 77 5.05 0.05 6.93
CA TYR A 77 4.94 0.09 5.46
C TYR A 77 4.32 -1.20 4.91
N CYS A 78 4.76 -2.36 5.40
CA CYS A 78 4.19 -3.65 5.02
C CYS A 78 2.74 -3.79 5.49
N PHE A 79 2.43 -3.25 6.65
CA PHE A 79 1.09 -3.24 7.25
C PHE A 79 0.07 -2.50 6.38
N TYR A 80 0.48 -1.41 5.74
CA TYR A 80 -0.41 -0.56 4.93
C TYR A 80 -0.79 -1.14 3.56
N HIS A 81 -0.31 -2.34 3.23
CA HIS A 81 -0.83 -3.14 2.11
C HIS A 81 -2.07 -3.96 2.48
N PHE A 82 -2.34 -4.12 3.79
CA PHE A 82 -3.45 -4.88 4.35
C PHE A 82 -4.42 -4.01 5.14
N TYR A 83 -3.91 -2.94 5.75
CA TYR A 83 -4.67 -2.04 6.60
C TYR A 83 -4.78 -0.68 5.93
N PRO A 84 -5.99 -0.26 5.54
CA PRO A 84 -6.21 1.07 5.01
C PRO A 84 -5.86 2.12 6.05
N PHE A 85 -5.33 3.24 5.56
CA PHE A 85 -4.92 4.38 6.37
C PHE A 85 -5.48 5.67 5.77
N LYS A 86 -5.28 6.77 6.50
CA LYS A 86 -5.63 8.12 6.08
C LYS A 86 -4.37 8.99 6.08
N CYS A 87 -4.44 10.10 5.37
CA CYS A 87 -3.61 11.25 5.69
C CYS A 87 -4.16 11.90 6.98
#